data_AF-A0A3C1Z0R1-F1
#
_entry.id   AF-A0A3C1Z0R1-F1
#
_cell.length_a   1.000
_cell.length_b   1.000
_cell.length_c   1.000
_cell.angle_alpha   90.00
_cell.angle_beta   90.00
_cell.angle_gamma   90.00
#
_symmetry.space_group_name_H-M   'P 1'
#
loop_
_entity.id
_entity.type
_entity.pdbx_description
1 polymer ?
#
loop_
_entity_poly.entity_id
_entity_poly.type
_entity_poly.pdbx_seq_one_letter_code
_entity_poly.pdbx_strand_id
1 'polypeptide(L)'
;AMRLCKRICLNCREAYQSTRDEYEELVQAFGLGEWERVHADGSTSLTLYRGRGCEACNHSGYRGRVPIHELMVVSDRMKALIQTRTRTGEVLALAKSEGMKTLLQDGIEKVLQGMTTYKQVRAVAIK
;
A
#
# COMPACT_ATOMS: atom_id res chain seq x y z
N ALA A 1 5.11 8.77 -8.35
CA ALA A 1 3.97 8.29 -9.15
C ALA A 1 2.67 8.32 -8.33
N MET A 2 1.50 8.33 -8.98
CA MET A 2 0.18 8.19 -8.32
C MET A 2 -0.71 7.19 -9.07
N ARG A 3 -1.51 6.43 -8.33
CA ARG A 3 -2.58 5.56 -8.83
C ARG A 3 -3.84 5.72 -7.99
N LEU A 4 -5.00 5.27 -8.52
CA LEU A 4 -6.29 5.35 -7.83
C LEU A 4 -6.88 3.97 -7.58
N CYS A 5 -6.98 3.59 -6.30
CA CYS A 5 -7.72 2.41 -5.86
C CYS A 5 -9.21 2.74 -5.72
N LYS A 6 -10.10 1.75 -5.85
CA LYS A 6 -11.48 1.92 -5.38
C LYS A 6 -11.50 1.98 -3.86
N ARG A 7 -12.25 2.93 -3.29
CA ARG A 7 -12.42 3.05 -1.84
C ARG A 7 -13.52 2.12 -1.34
N ILE A 8 -13.33 1.46 -0.20
CA ILE A 8 -14.38 0.66 0.45
C ILE A 8 -15.59 1.57 0.72
N CYS A 9 -16.79 1.08 0.42
CA CYS A 9 -18.01 1.82 0.71
C CYS A 9 -18.18 1.99 2.23
N LEU A 10 -18.29 3.23 2.70
CA LEU A 10 -18.42 3.53 4.13
C LEU A 10 -19.77 3.08 4.73
N ASN A 11 -20.84 3.00 3.92
CA ASN A 11 -22.16 2.56 4.37
C ASN A 11 -22.22 1.06 4.71
N CYS A 12 -21.39 0.24 4.06
CA CYS A 12 -21.39 -1.22 4.26
C CYS A 12 -20.00 -1.77 4.59
N ARG A 13 -19.11 -0.92 5.11
CA ARG A 13 -17.78 -1.32 5.57
C ARG A 13 -17.94 -2.22 6.79
N GLU A 14 -17.25 -3.34 6.78
CA GLU A 14 -17.14 -4.24 7.93
C GLU A 14 -15.69 -4.59 8.21
N ALA A 15 -15.37 -4.75 9.49
CA ALA A 15 -14.08 -5.25 9.95
C ALA A 15 -14.10 -6.79 9.97
N TYR A 16 -12.96 -7.41 9.67
CA TYR A 16 -12.74 -8.83 9.84
C TYR A 16 -11.27 -9.08 10.22
N GLN A 17 -11.01 -10.22 10.88
CA GLN A 17 -9.64 -10.64 11.15
C GLN A 17 -9.07 -11.32 9.90
N SER A 18 -7.87 -10.91 9.50
CA SER A 18 -7.18 -11.52 8.36
C SER A 18 -6.95 -13.01 8.59
N THR A 19 -7.02 -13.79 7.53
CA THR A 19 -6.46 -15.14 7.56
C THR A 19 -4.94 -15.08 7.69
N ARG A 20 -4.32 -16.22 8.03
CA ARG A 20 -2.85 -16.34 8.03
C ARG A 20 -2.28 -16.05 6.65
N ASP A 21 -2.90 -16.55 5.59
CA ASP A 21 -2.45 -16.33 4.21
C ASP A 21 -2.53 -14.84 3.83
N GLU A 22 -3.61 -14.14 4.20
CA GLU A 22 -3.73 -12.69 3.95
C GLU A 22 -2.67 -11.90 4.72
N TYR A 23 -2.38 -12.28 5.96
CA TYR A 23 -1.31 -11.69 6.76
C TYR A 23 0.05 -11.87 6.07
N GLU A 24 0.40 -13.10 5.72
CA GLU A 24 1.67 -13.44 5.08
C GLU A 24 1.80 -12.75 3.71
N GLU A 25 0.73 -12.70 2.90
CA GLU A 25 0.73 -12.02 1.60
C GLU A 25 1.01 -10.51 1.75
N LEU A 26 0.39 -9.85 2.74
CA LEU A 26 0.60 -8.42 3.02
C LEU A 26 2.01 -8.14 3.51
N VAL A 27 2.52 -8.94 4.46
CA VAL A 27 3.86 -8.77 5.03
C VAL A 27 4.93 -8.94 3.94
N GLN A 28 4.83 -10.00 3.13
CA GLN A 28 5.75 -10.26 2.03
C GLN A 28 5.74 -9.11 1.00
N ALA A 29 4.55 -8.62 0.65
CA ALA A 29 4.38 -7.52 -0.29
C ALA A 29 4.90 -6.17 0.24
N PHE A 30 4.82 -5.94 1.55
CA PHE A 30 5.37 -4.73 2.17
C PHE A 30 6.90 -4.77 2.25
N GLY A 31 7.46 -5.98 2.40
CA GLY A 31 8.88 -6.25 2.60
C GLY A 31 9.16 -6.56 4.07
N LEU A 32 9.55 -7.80 4.37
CA LEU A 32 9.72 -8.34 5.73
C LEU A 32 10.49 -7.41 6.69
N GLY A 33 11.70 -7.00 6.30
CA GLY A 33 12.52 -6.14 7.16
C GLY A 33 11.99 -4.73 7.35
N GLU A 34 11.19 -4.21 6.41
CA GLU A 34 10.50 -2.92 6.56
C GLU A 34 9.23 -3.07 7.40
N TRP A 35 8.52 -4.19 7.25
CA TRP A 35 7.34 -4.51 8.06
C TRP A 35 7.70 -4.60 9.54
N GLU A 36 8.71 -5.41 9.90
CA GLU A 36 9.14 -5.59 11.29
C GLU A 36 9.57 -4.27 11.95
N ARG A 37 10.13 -3.33 11.19
CA ARG A 37 10.53 -2.01 11.70
C ARG A 37 9.34 -1.10 12.01
N VAL A 38 8.23 -1.24 11.29
CA VAL A 38 7.06 -0.35 11.38
C VAL A 38 5.91 -0.99 12.17
N HIS A 39 5.84 -2.32 12.17
CA HIS A 39 4.79 -3.15 12.76
C HIS A 39 5.38 -4.19 13.74
N ALA A 40 5.99 -3.69 14.82
CA ALA A 40 6.74 -4.50 15.79
C ALA A 40 5.86 -5.08 16.93
N ASP A 41 4.54 -5.16 16.76
CA ASP A 41 3.61 -5.57 17.83
C ASP A 41 3.57 -7.09 18.08
N GLY A 42 4.26 -7.88 17.26
CA GLY A 42 4.30 -9.34 17.35
C GLY A 42 2.97 -10.01 16.97
N SER A 43 2.01 -9.25 16.44
CA SER A 43 0.73 -9.80 15.98
C SER A 43 0.92 -10.61 14.70
N THR A 44 0.20 -11.73 14.61
CA THR A 44 0.13 -12.56 13.40
C THR A 44 -1.22 -12.47 12.70
N SER A 45 -2.08 -11.55 13.15
CA SER A 45 -3.35 -11.21 12.50
C SER A 45 -3.54 -9.70 12.41
N LEU A 46 -4.24 -9.27 11.36
CA LEU A 46 -4.57 -7.87 11.11
C LEU A 46 -6.08 -7.68 11.10
N THR A 47 -6.53 -6.56 11.65
CA THR A 47 -7.92 -6.12 11.43
C THR A 47 -8.00 -5.47 10.05
N LEU A 48 -8.63 -6.17 9.11
CA LEU A 48 -8.85 -5.71 7.75
C LEU A 48 -10.31 -5.31 7.54
N TYR A 49 -10.58 -4.68 6.40
CA TYR A 49 -11.91 -4.18 6.09
C TYR A 49 -12.33 -4.56 4.68
N ARG A 50 -13.63 -4.81 4.53
CA ARG A 50 -14.26 -5.06 3.23
C ARG A 50 -15.64 -4.42 3.17
N GLY A 51 -16.17 -4.22 1.98
CA GLY A 51 -17.55 -3.79 1.78
C GLY A 51 -18.44 -4.99 1.50
N ARG A 52 -19.48 -5.21 2.31
CA ARG A 52 -20.47 -6.30 2.06
C ARG A 52 -21.31 -6.11 0.79
N GLY A 53 -21.38 -4.87 0.29
CA GLY A 53 -22.31 -4.49 -0.77
C GLY A 53 -23.63 -3.97 -0.20
N CYS A 54 -24.08 -2.83 -0.70
CA CYS A 54 -25.36 -2.22 -0.37
C CYS A 54 -25.84 -1.35 -1.52
N GLU A 55 -27.09 -0.89 -1.48
CA GLU A 55 -27.69 -0.01 -2.49
C GLU A 55 -26.84 1.24 -2.76
N ALA A 56 -26.31 1.87 -1.70
CA ALA A 56 -25.50 3.09 -1.80
C ALA A 56 -24.21 2.92 -2.63
N CYS A 57 -23.75 1.69 -2.86
CA CYS A 57 -22.60 1.37 -3.71
C CYS A 57 -22.95 0.45 -4.88
N ASN A 58 -24.23 0.34 -5.24
CA ASN A 58 -24.74 -0.58 -6.26
C ASN A 58 -24.26 -2.01 -6.04
N HIS A 59 -24.29 -2.47 -4.79
CA HIS A 59 -23.85 -3.80 -4.35
C HIS A 59 -22.38 -4.16 -4.67
N SER A 60 -21.55 -3.20 -5.08
CA SER A 60 -20.14 -3.47 -5.44
C SER A 60 -19.20 -3.61 -4.25
N GLY A 61 -19.59 -3.08 -3.08
CA GLY A 61 -18.72 -2.95 -1.90
C GLY A 61 -17.75 -1.76 -1.95
N TYR A 62 -17.73 -0.99 -3.05
CA TYR A 62 -16.84 0.15 -3.23
C TYR A 62 -17.58 1.44 -3.59
N ARG A 63 -17.17 2.58 -3.03
CA ARG A 63 -17.72 3.89 -3.40
C ARG A 63 -16.65 5.00 -3.28
N GLY A 64 -16.34 5.61 -4.42
CA GLY A 64 -15.28 6.61 -4.55
C GLY A 64 -13.90 5.99 -4.78
N ARG A 65 -12.87 6.82 -4.66
CA ARG A 65 -11.47 6.45 -4.90
C ARG A 65 -10.61 6.83 -3.71
N VAL A 66 -9.48 6.15 -3.56
CA VAL A 66 -8.40 6.56 -2.66
C VAL A 66 -7.09 6.56 -3.44
N PRO A 67 -6.30 7.66 -3.38
CA PRO A 67 -5.03 7.71 -4.09
C PRO A 67 -3.96 6.93 -3.33
N ILE A 68 -3.09 6.27 -4.07
CA ILE A 68 -1.83 5.74 -3.56
C ILE A 68 -0.66 6.46 -4.23
N HIS A 69 0.37 6.74 -3.45
CA HIS A 69 1.45 7.64 -3.82
C HIS A 69 2.81 6.98 -3.62
N GLU A 70 3.72 7.35 -4.51
CA GLU A 70 5.15 7.07 -4.39
C GLU A 70 5.86 8.38 -4.69
N LEU A 71 6.49 8.97 -3.67
CA LEU A 71 7.08 10.29 -3.76
C LEU A 71 8.58 10.21 -3.51
N MET A 72 9.35 10.32 -4.59
CA MET A 72 10.81 10.45 -4.53
C MET A 72 11.19 11.91 -4.37
N VAL A 73 11.76 12.27 -3.23
CA VAL A 73 12.32 13.61 -3.01
C VAL A 73 13.70 13.68 -3.65
N VAL A 74 13.98 14.75 -4.40
CA VAL A 74 15.26 14.92 -5.10
C VAL A 74 16.25 15.62 -4.16
N SER A 75 16.93 14.82 -3.33
CA SER A 75 18.06 15.25 -2.50
C SER A 75 19.31 15.54 -3.34
N ASP A 76 20.33 16.16 -2.75
CA ASP A 76 21.61 16.39 -3.46
C ASP A 76 22.32 15.09 -3.84
N ARG A 77 22.20 14.05 -3.00
CA ARG A 77 22.68 12.68 -3.31
C ARG A 77 21.94 12.11 -4.51
N MET A 78 20.62 12.29 -4.56
CA MET A 78 19.80 11.86 -5.69
C MET A 78 20.19 12.60 -6.98
N LYS A 79 20.42 13.92 -6.92
CA LYS A 79 20.90 14.71 -8.06
C LYS A 79 22.21 14.17 -8.61
N ALA A 80 23.16 13.81 -7.74
CA ALA A 80 24.42 13.21 -8.16
C ALA A 80 24.21 11.91 -8.94
N LEU A 81 23.38 10.97 -8.43
CA LEU A 81 23.07 9.72 -9.13
C LEU A 81 22.41 9.95 -10.50
N ILE A 82 21.52 10.95 -10.59
CA ILE A 82 20.86 11.32 -11.85
C ILE A 82 21.89 11.84 -12.85
N GLN A 83 22.79 12.72 -12.42
CA GLN A 83 23.85 13.29 -13.27
C GLN A 83 24.82 12.23 -13.79
N THR A 84 25.16 11.24 -12.96
CA THR A 84 26.05 10.14 -13.34
C THR A 84 25.35 9.02 -14.11
N ARG A 85 24.05 9.18 -14.45
CA ARG A 85 23.24 8.18 -15.18
C ARG A 85 23.29 6.80 -14.52
N THR A 86 23.27 6.77 -13.18
CA THR A 86 23.34 5.54 -12.40
C THR A 86 22.15 4.62 -12.72
N ARG A 87 22.35 3.31 -12.55
CA ARG A 87 21.30 2.29 -12.73
C ARG A 87 20.07 2.60 -11.86
N THR A 88 18.89 2.36 -12.41
CA THR A 88 17.60 2.60 -11.74
C THR A 88 17.48 1.89 -10.38
N GLY A 89 18.09 0.72 -10.22
CA GLY A 89 18.08 -0.01 -8.95
C GLY A 89 18.77 0.74 -7.80
N GLU A 90 19.87 1.44 -8.08
CA GLU A 90 20.60 2.23 -7.08
C GLU A 90 19.85 3.53 -6.76
N VAL A 91 19.22 4.15 -7.76
CA VAL A 91 18.30 5.29 -7.58
C VAL A 91 17.15 4.89 -6.67
N LEU A 92 16.52 3.75 -6.92
CA LEU A 92 15.44 3.22 -6.08
C LEU A 92 15.91 2.92 -4.66
N ALA A 93 17.07 2.29 -4.50
CA ALA A 93 17.64 1.98 -3.19
C ALA A 93 17.91 3.26 -2.38
N LEU A 94 18.49 4.29 -3.01
CA LEU A 94 18.69 5.59 -2.37
C LEU A 94 17.35 6.23 -1.98
N ALA A 95 16.39 6.28 -2.91
CA ALA A 95 15.08 6.85 -2.64
C ALA A 95 14.38 6.20 -1.44
N LYS A 96 14.38 4.86 -1.38
CA LYS A 96 13.84 4.11 -0.23
C LYS A 96 14.59 4.40 1.06
N SER A 97 15.93 4.46 1.01
CA SER A 97 16.74 4.80 2.19
C SER A 97 16.49 6.22 2.71
N GLU A 98 16.06 7.13 1.84
CA GLU A 98 15.68 8.51 2.17
C GLU A 98 14.17 8.65 2.52
N GLY A 99 13.48 7.52 2.72
CA GLY A 99 12.11 7.48 3.24
C GLY A 99 11.01 7.41 2.18
N MET A 100 11.34 7.23 0.89
CA MET A 100 10.33 6.97 -0.13
C MET A 100 9.62 5.64 0.12
N LYS A 101 8.29 5.69 0.27
CA LYS A 101 7.43 4.50 0.21
C LYS A 101 7.05 4.21 -1.23
N THR A 102 7.04 2.93 -1.58
CA THR A 102 6.53 2.46 -2.87
C THR A 102 5.00 2.57 -2.92
N LEU A 103 4.44 2.53 -4.13
CA LEU A 103 2.97 2.46 -4.32
C LEU A 103 2.34 1.31 -3.54
N LEU A 104 3.02 0.16 -3.48
CA LEU A 104 2.54 -1.03 -2.80
C LEU A 104 2.50 -0.83 -1.27
N GLN A 105 3.58 -0.28 -0.70
CA GLN A 105 3.67 0.01 0.74
C GLN A 105 2.61 1.05 1.16
N ASP A 106 2.50 2.18 0.46
CA ASP A 106 1.49 3.20 0.73
C ASP A 106 0.05 2.65 0.54
N GLY A 107 -0.14 1.74 -0.43
CA GLY A 107 -1.39 1.03 -0.61
C GLY A 107 -1.74 0.11 0.56
N ILE A 108 -0.77 -0.67 1.05
CA ILE A 108 -0.94 -1.57 2.20
C ILE A 108 -1.30 -0.77 3.46
N GLU A 109 -0.64 0.36 3.73
CA GLU A 109 -1.00 1.22 4.86
C GLU A 109 -2.47 1.67 4.81
N LYS A 110 -2.96 1.99 3.61
CA LYS A 110 -4.37 2.33 3.40
C LYS A 110 -5.33 1.14 3.51
N VAL A 111 -4.84 -0.08 3.27
CA VAL A 111 -5.59 -1.32 3.55
C VAL A 111 -5.76 -1.50 5.05
N LEU A 112 -4.69 -1.31 5.83
CA LEU A 112 -4.74 -1.39 7.29
C LEU A 112 -5.66 -0.33 7.91
N GLN A 113 -5.74 0.86 7.30
CA GLN A 113 -6.70 1.91 7.68
C GLN A 113 -8.15 1.61 7.22
N GLY A 114 -8.35 0.57 6.42
CA GLY A 114 -9.62 0.16 5.83
C GLY A 114 -10.21 1.15 4.83
N MET A 115 -9.35 1.89 4.12
CA MET A 115 -9.76 2.76 3.03
C MET A 115 -9.97 1.98 1.72
N THR A 116 -9.16 0.95 1.47
CA THR A 116 -9.21 0.11 0.27
C THR A 116 -8.96 -1.36 0.66
N THR A 117 -9.14 -2.27 -0.30
CA THR A 117 -8.76 -3.68 -0.14
C THR A 117 -7.42 -3.95 -0.80
N TYR A 118 -6.72 -4.98 -0.34
CA TYR A 118 -5.43 -5.37 -0.93
C TYR A 118 -5.57 -5.80 -2.39
N LYS A 119 -6.69 -6.45 -2.74
CA LYS A 119 -7.07 -6.73 -4.14
C LYS A 119 -7.04 -5.48 -5.03
N GLN A 120 -7.54 -4.34 -4.54
CA GLN A 120 -7.51 -3.09 -5.30
C GLN A 120 -6.10 -2.52 -5.42
N VAL A 121 -5.28 -2.61 -4.37
CA VAL A 121 -3.88 -2.16 -4.40
C VAL A 121 -3.09 -2.95 -5.43
N ARG A 122 -3.14 -4.29 -5.37
CA ARG A 122 -2.44 -5.16 -6.34
C ARG A 122 -2.83 -4.85 -7.79
N ALA A 123 -4.12 -4.63 -8.05
CA ALA A 123 -4.63 -4.36 -9.39
C ALA A 123 -4.10 -3.06 -10.02
N VAL A 124 -3.59 -2.11 -9.22
CA VAL A 124 -3.10 -0.81 -9.75
C VAL A 124 -1.63 -0.53 -9.47
N ALA A 125 -1.03 -1.20 -8.47
CA ALA A 125 0.36 -1.01 -8.05
C ALA A 125 1.33 -1.98 -8.73
N ILE A 126 0.86 -3.16 -9.14
CA ILE A 126 1.69 -4.20 -9.80
C ILE A 126 1.33 -4.20 -11.28
N LYS A 127 2.34 -4.02 -12.15
CA LYS A 127 2.23 -4.20 -13.60
C LYS A 127 2.85 -5.53 -13.99
#